data_AF-A0A5E4TV87-F1
#
_entry.id   AF-A0A5E4TV87-F1
#
_cell.length_a   1.000
_cell.length_b   1.000
_cell.length_c   1.000
_cell.angle_alpha   90.00
_cell.angle_beta   90.00
_cell.angle_gamma   90.00
#
_symmetry.space_group_name_H-M   'P 1'
#
loop_
_entity.id
_entity.type
_entity.pdbx_description
1 polymer ?
#
loop_
_entity_poly.entity_id
_entity_poly.type
_entity_poly.pdbx_seq_one_letter_code
_entity_poly.pdbx_strand_id
1 'polypeptide(L)'
;MSRSLYGYQSVARDSSALLARIKEIAATRVHYGYRRVRVMLQREGSQDNHKRVYRLYRAEGLSPRHKRPKRNKSARLRQPKSVVTAINEIWSMDFVSDA
;
A
#
# COMPACT_ATOMS: atom_id res chain seq x y z
N MET A 1 43.81 -8.11 -27.58
CA MET A 1 42.57 -7.50 -27.06
C MET A 1 41.39 -8.12 -27.81
N SER A 2 40.60 -8.97 -27.16
CA SER A 2 39.53 -9.78 -27.79
C SER A 2 38.31 -8.92 -28.18
N ARG A 3 37.76 -9.20 -29.36
CA ARG A 3 36.78 -8.39 -30.12
C ARG A 3 35.36 -8.96 -30.01
N SER A 4 34.75 -8.98 -28.82
CA SER A 4 33.46 -9.68 -28.67
C SER A 4 32.54 -9.21 -27.54
N LEU A 5 32.32 -7.90 -27.34
CA LEU A 5 31.21 -7.43 -26.46
C LEU A 5 30.48 -6.14 -26.91
N TYR A 6 30.84 -5.52 -28.04
CA TYR A 6 30.43 -4.15 -28.37
C TYR A 6 29.22 -4.00 -29.33
N GLY A 7 28.18 -4.83 -29.19
CA GLY A 7 27.02 -4.75 -30.11
C GLY A 7 25.65 -5.04 -29.53
N TYR A 8 25.53 -5.38 -28.24
CA TYR A 8 24.22 -5.72 -27.67
C TYR A 8 23.42 -4.45 -27.35
N GLN A 9 22.41 -4.18 -28.18
CA GLN A 9 21.36 -3.19 -27.91
C GLN A 9 20.11 -3.94 -27.45
N SER A 10 19.68 -3.74 -26.20
CA SER A 10 18.48 -4.41 -25.69
C SER A 10 17.23 -3.80 -26.31
N VAL A 11 16.52 -4.55 -27.16
CA VAL A 11 15.20 -4.14 -27.66
C VAL A 11 14.16 -4.36 -26.56
N ALA A 12 13.55 -3.27 -26.09
CA ALA A 12 12.51 -3.36 -25.09
C ALA A 12 11.23 -3.98 -25.70
N ARG A 13 10.70 -5.03 -25.06
CA ARG A 13 9.40 -5.59 -25.43
C ARG A 13 8.31 -4.54 -25.19
N ASP A 14 7.35 -4.46 -26.12
CA ASP A 14 6.20 -3.59 -25.96
C ASP A 14 5.50 -3.84 -24.61
N SER A 15 5.21 -2.74 -23.92
CA SER A 15 4.62 -2.70 -22.59
C SER A 15 3.24 -2.06 -22.58
N SER A 16 2.78 -1.55 -23.73
CA SER A 16 1.51 -0.83 -23.88
C SER A 16 0.31 -1.62 -23.34
N ALA A 17 0.12 -2.85 -23.81
CA ALA A 17 -1.00 -3.71 -23.43
C ALA A 17 -0.97 -4.09 -21.93
N LEU A 18 0.21 -4.44 -21.42
CA LEU A 18 0.40 -4.78 -20.01
C LEU A 18 0.11 -3.57 -19.10
N LEU A 19 0.57 -2.40 -19.51
CA LEU A 19 0.42 -1.15 -18.78
C LEU A 19 -1.04 -0.69 -18.77
N ALA A 20 -1.75 -0.79 -19.90
CA ALA A 20 -3.18 -0.53 -19.98
C ALA A 20 -3.95 -1.44 -19.01
N ARG A 21 -3.63 -2.73 -18.98
CA ARG A 21 -4.29 -3.67 -18.06
C ARG A 21 -3.97 -3.41 -16.59
N ILE A 22 -2.71 -3.07 -16.28
CA ILE A 22 -2.30 -2.66 -14.93
C ILE A 22 -3.12 -1.43 -14.47
N LYS A 23 -3.29 -0.43 -15.34
CA LYS A 23 -4.08 0.78 -15.04
C LYS A 23 -5.54 0.44 -14.78
N GLU A 24 -6.14 -0.42 -15.61
CA GLU A 24 -7.53 -0.84 -15.44
C GLU A 24 -7.76 -1.56 -14.10
N ILE A 25 -6.87 -2.50 -13.74
CA ILE A 25 -6.96 -3.21 -12.45
C ILE A 25 -6.79 -2.23 -11.28
N ALA A 26 -5.84 -1.30 -11.38
CA ALA A 26 -5.60 -0.30 -10.35
C ALA A 26 -6.76 0.69 -10.19
N ALA A 27 -7.44 1.05 -11.28
CA ALA A 27 -8.62 1.90 -11.27
C ALA A 27 -9.81 1.20 -10.60
N THR A 28 -10.07 -0.05 -10.95
CA THR A 28 -11.20 -0.83 -10.38
C THR A 28 -10.94 -1.23 -8.92
N ARG A 29 -9.68 -1.46 -8.53
CA ARG A 29 -9.30 -1.96 -7.20
C ARG A 29 -8.24 -1.07 -6.55
N VAL A 30 -8.66 0.14 -6.17
CA VAL A 30 -7.78 1.23 -5.68
C VAL A 30 -6.82 0.85 -4.55
N HIS A 31 -7.18 -0.13 -3.70
CA HIS A 31 -6.32 -0.58 -2.59
C HIS A 31 -5.26 -1.61 -3.00
N TYR A 32 -5.24 -2.07 -4.24
CA TYR A 32 -4.33 -3.13 -4.68
C TYR A 32 -2.96 -2.55 -5.02
N GLY A 33 -1.95 -2.95 -4.26
CA GLY A 33 -0.55 -2.79 -4.63
C GLY A 33 -0.13 -3.74 -5.76
N TYR A 34 1.05 -3.51 -6.34
CA TYR A 34 1.58 -4.28 -7.47
C TYR A 34 1.56 -5.81 -7.27
N ARG A 35 1.73 -6.30 -6.03
CA ARG A 35 1.68 -7.73 -5.70
C ARG A 35 0.30 -8.33 -5.98
N ARG A 36 -0.78 -7.62 -5.64
CA ARG A 36 -2.16 -8.04 -5.89
C ARG A 36 -2.51 -7.89 -7.36
N VAL A 37 -2.06 -6.82 -8.00
CA VAL A 37 -2.22 -6.63 -9.46
C VAL A 37 -1.55 -7.78 -10.23
N ARG A 38 -0.33 -8.19 -9.86
CA ARG A 38 0.35 -9.35 -10.46
C ARG A 38 -0.49 -10.62 -10.37
N VAL A 39 -1.11 -10.90 -9.21
CA VAL A 39 -1.96 -12.11 -9.06
C VAL A 39 -3.17 -12.06 -10.00
N MET A 40 -3.76 -10.88 -10.19
CA MET A 40 -4.88 -10.71 -11.14
C MET A 40 -4.41 -10.95 -12.58
N LEU A 41 -3.27 -10.36 -12.96
CA LEU A 41 -2.66 -10.58 -14.27
C LEU A 41 -2.33 -12.07 -14.53
N GLN A 42 -1.85 -12.79 -13.51
CA GLN A 42 -1.57 -14.22 -13.62
C GLN A 42 -2.83 -15.06 -13.83
N ARG A 43 -3.94 -14.68 -13.20
CA ARG A 43 -5.25 -15.33 -13.41
C ARG A 43 -5.79 -15.10 -14.82
N GLU A 44 -5.40 -14.00 -15.45
CA GLU A 44 -5.71 -13.65 -16.83
C GLU A 44 -4.72 -14.27 -17.84
N GLY A 45 -3.75 -15.07 -17.38
CA GLY A 45 -2.78 -15.76 -18.22
C GLY A 45 -1.51 -14.96 -18.54
N SER A 46 -1.32 -13.77 -17.95
CA SER A 46 -0.05 -13.04 -18.11
C SER A 46 1.10 -13.78 -17.43
N GLN A 47 2.17 -14.03 -18.18
CA GLN A 47 3.39 -14.67 -17.72
C GLN A 47 4.48 -13.65 -17.30
N ASP A 48 4.14 -12.36 -17.23
CA ASP A 48 5.13 -11.34 -16.92
C ASP A 48 5.71 -11.48 -15.50
N ASN A 49 7.03 -11.37 -15.42
CA ASN A 49 7.74 -11.46 -14.15
C ASN A 49 7.29 -10.33 -13.20
N HIS A 50 7.16 -10.64 -11.90
CA HIS A 50 6.83 -9.68 -10.86
C HIS A 50 7.72 -8.42 -10.88
N LYS A 51 8.99 -8.54 -11.27
CA LYS A 51 9.90 -7.39 -11.42
C LYS A 51 9.50 -6.44 -12.55
N ARG A 52 8.93 -6.96 -13.65
CA ARG A 52 8.46 -6.14 -14.78
C ARG A 52 7.18 -5.40 -14.39
N VAL A 53 6.22 -6.11 -13.80
CA VAL A 53 4.98 -5.53 -13.28
C VAL A 53 5.28 -4.44 -12.25
N TYR A 54 6.19 -4.69 -11.31
CA TYR A 54 6.61 -3.69 -10.31
C TYR A 54 7.17 -2.41 -10.95
N ARG A 55 8.06 -2.54 -11.94
CA ARG A 55 8.68 -1.39 -12.63
C ARG A 55 7.64 -0.53 -13.34
N LEU A 56 6.76 -1.14 -14.13
CA LEU A 56 5.69 -0.41 -14.83
C LEU A 56 4.71 0.23 -13.85
N TYR A 57 4.32 -0.50 -12.81
CA TYR A 57 3.41 0.00 -11.78
C TYR A 57 4.00 1.22 -11.02
N ARG A 58 5.30 1.19 -10.73
CA ARG A 58 6.00 2.32 -10.10
C ARG A 58 6.17 3.51 -11.03
N ALA A 59 6.52 3.26 -12.30
CA ALA A 59 6.66 4.31 -13.31
C ALA A 59 5.34 5.08 -13.51
N GLU A 60 4.21 4.39 -13.45
CA GLU A 60 2.87 4.97 -13.54
C GLU A 60 2.35 5.60 -12.24
N GLY A 61 3.17 5.65 -11.17
CA GLY A 61 2.78 6.31 -9.93
C GLY A 61 1.63 5.63 -9.17
N LEU A 62 1.28 4.38 -9.51
CA LEU A 62 0.09 3.68 -8.99
C LEU A 62 0.23 3.22 -7.53
N SER A 63 1.32 3.57 -6.83
CA SER A 63 1.54 3.17 -5.45
C SER A 63 0.41 3.70 -4.55
N PRO A 64 -0.34 2.82 -3.85
CA PRO A 64 -1.40 3.26 -2.96
C PRO A 64 -0.81 4.20 -1.92
N ARG A 65 -1.37 5.41 -1.78
CA ARG A 65 -0.96 6.31 -0.71
C ARG A 65 -1.46 5.73 0.61
N HIS A 66 -0.57 5.12 1.37
CA HIS A 66 -0.82 4.71 2.75
C HIS A 66 -0.87 5.92 3.68
N LYS A 67 -1.79 6.87 3.46
CA LYS A 67 -2.13 7.83 4.51
C LYS A 67 -3.11 7.17 5.47
N ARG A 68 -2.62 6.18 6.23
CA ARG A 68 -3.29 5.86 7.49
C ARG A 68 -3.17 7.11 8.35
N PRO A 69 -4.26 7.65 8.92
CA PRO A 69 -4.14 8.76 9.85
C PRO A 69 -3.18 8.35 10.97
N LYS A 70 -2.19 9.20 11.28
CA LYS A 70 -1.15 8.97 12.31
C LYS A 70 -1.75 8.62 13.68
N ARG A 71 -3.02 8.96 13.90
CA ARG A 71 -3.79 8.67 15.09
C ARG A 71 -5.05 7.93 14.69
N ASN A 72 -5.26 6.72 15.22
CA ASN A 72 -6.57 6.10 15.27
C ASN A 72 -7.48 7.03 16.08
N LYS A 73 -8.20 7.94 15.42
CA LYS A 73 -9.31 8.64 16.06
C LYS A 73 -10.36 7.56 16.27
N SER A 74 -10.64 7.20 17.52
CA SER A 74 -11.86 6.46 17.83
C SER A 74 -13.00 7.27 17.22
N ALA A 75 -13.76 6.69 16.28
CA ALA A 75 -14.97 7.33 15.76
C ALA A 75 -16.00 7.55 16.89
N ARG A 76 -15.86 6.79 17.99
CA ARG A 76 -16.63 6.96 19.21
C ARG A 76 -16.19 8.23 19.92
N LEU A 77 -17.13 9.16 20.08
CA LEU A 77 -17.01 10.25 21.04
C LEU A 77 -16.70 9.63 22.41
N ARG A 78 -15.73 10.20 23.14
CA ARG A 78 -15.56 9.82 24.54
C ARG A 78 -16.87 10.15 25.25
N GLN A 79 -17.38 9.22 26.06
CA GLN A 79 -18.52 9.52 26.91
C GLN A 79 -18.18 10.75 27.77
N PRO A 80 -19.10 11.71 27.93
CA PRO A 80 -18.88 12.82 28.85
C PRO A 80 -18.64 12.24 30.24
N LYS A 81 -17.62 12.75 30.95
CA LYS A 81 -17.43 12.40 32.35
C LYS A 81 -18.61 12.97 33.14
N SER A 82 -19.18 12.18 34.04
CA SER A 82 -20.17 12.68 35.01
C SER A 82 -19.50 13.69 35.94
N VAL A 83 -20.20 14.79 36.21
CA VAL A 83 -19.78 15.75 37.23
C VAL A 83 -20.20 15.18 38.58
N VAL A 84 -19.24 15.06 39.49
CA VAL A 84 -19.47 14.59 40.86
C VAL A 84 -20.14 15.70 41.67
N THR A 85 -21.16 15.34 42.44
CA THR A 85 -21.98 16.27 43.26
C THR A 85 -21.73 16.12 44.76
N ALA A 86 -21.19 14.98 45.21
CA ALA A 86 -20.89 14.72 46.62
C ALA A 86 -19.50 14.07 46.82
N ILE A 87 -18.98 14.19 48.04
CA ILE A 87 -17.74 13.52 48.44
C ILE A 87 -17.94 12.00 48.35
N ASN A 88 -16.92 11.27 47.88
CA ASN A 88 -16.89 9.80 47.71
C ASN A 88 -17.74 9.20 46.58
N GLU A 89 -18.23 10.00 45.63
CA GLU A 89 -19.05 9.50 44.51
C GLU A 89 -18.22 8.75 43.43
N ILE A 90 -16.97 9.16 43.21
CA ILE A 90 -16.06 8.54 42.23
C ILE A 90 -14.66 8.40 42.84
N TRP A 91 -14.07 7.22 42.68
CA TRP A 91 -12.70 6.91 43.07
C TRP A 91 -11.92 6.50 41.83
N SER A 92 -10.75 7.11 41.62
CA SER A 92 -9.81 6.72 40.57
C SER A 92 -8.45 6.43 41.20
N MET A 93 -7.88 5.27 40.90
CA MET A 93 -6.52 4.92 41.27
C MET A 93 -5.70 4.74 40.00
N ASP A 94 -4.52 5.36 39.97
CA ASP A 94 -3.51 5.17 38.93
C ASP A 94 -2.21 4.73 39.60
N PHE A 95 -1.46 3.85 38.95
CA PHE A 95 -0.16 3.35 39.44
C PHE A 95 0.98 4.07 38.71
N VAL A 96 2.04 4.40 39.45
CA VAL A 96 3.31 4.92 38.92
C VAL A 96 4.43 3.98 39.39
N SER A 97 5.38 3.67 38.51
CA SER A 97 6.54 2.83 38.79
C SER A 97 7.79 3.45 38.15
N ASP A 98 8.86 3.57 38.94
CA ASP A 98 10.16 4.15 38.55
C ASP A 98 11.22 3.08 38.20
N ALA A 99 10.81 1.89 37.78
CA ALA A 99 11.72 0.78 37.46
C ALA A 99 12.63 1.06 36.26
#